data_AF-A0A0J6VZI8-F1
#
_entry.id   AF-A0A0J6VZI8-F1
#
_cell.length_a   1.000
_cell.length_b   1.000
_cell.length_c   1.000
_cell.angle_alpha   90.00
_cell.angle_beta   90.00
_cell.angle_gamma   90.00
#
_symmetry.space_group_name_H-M   'P 1'
#
loop_
_entity.id
_entity.type
_entity.pdbx_description
1 polymer ?
#
loop_
_entity_poly.entity_id
_entity_poly.type
_entity_poly.pdbx_seq_one_letter_code
_entity_poly.pdbx_strand_id
1 'polypeptide(L)' 'MGERSEIVSADDPFNEAVATTGLFLMISAIIALAFALGSWSLSETLFAVLSGAVALLSFAASMFCFTSQAREQAPVEVSA' A
#
# COMPACT_ATOMS: atom_id res chain seq x y z
N MET A 1 -10.43 -3.07 39.12
CA MET A 1 -10.84 -4.27 38.36
C MET A 1 -11.96 -3.82 37.45
N GLY A 2 -11.78 -3.87 36.13
CA GLY A 2 -12.80 -3.45 35.15
C GLY A 2 -12.29 -2.42 34.14
N GLU A 3 -11.59 -2.93 33.11
CA GLU A 3 -11.72 -2.52 31.70
C GLU A 3 -11.42 -1.05 31.33
N ARG A 4 -10.12 -0.74 31.26
CA ARG A 4 -9.62 0.25 30.30
C ARG A 4 -9.77 -0.38 28.92
N SER A 5 -10.97 -0.29 28.33
CA SER A 5 -11.18 -0.62 26.93
C SER A 5 -10.17 0.19 26.11
N GLU A 6 -9.18 -0.52 25.60
CA GLU A 6 -8.33 -0.08 24.51
C GLU A 6 -9.22 0.47 23.41
N ILE A 7 -9.31 1.79 23.33
CA ILE A 7 -9.69 2.47 22.10
C ILE A 7 -8.46 2.43 21.19
N VAL A 8 -7.95 1.23 20.90
CA VAL A 8 -6.96 0.98 19.85
C VAL A 8 -7.78 0.54 18.66
N SER A 9 -8.34 1.49 17.89
CA SER A 9 -9.30 1.09 16.86
C SER A 9 -9.35 1.90 15.56
N ALA A 10 -8.81 3.13 15.45
CA ALA A 10 -8.79 3.82 14.16
C ALA A 10 -7.91 5.08 14.13
N ASP A 11 -7.87 5.83 15.23
CA ASP A 11 -7.25 7.17 15.32
C ASP A 11 -5.72 7.17 15.59
N ASP A 12 -5.01 6.06 15.32
CA ASP A 12 -3.56 6.08 15.45
C ASP A 12 -2.94 6.85 14.27
N PRO A 13 -2.21 7.96 14.52
CA PRO A 13 -1.61 8.77 13.46
C PRO A 13 -0.62 7.99 12.59
N PHE A 14 -0.03 6.91 13.13
CA PHE A 14 0.80 6.01 12.35
C PHE A 14 -0.02 5.23 11.31
N ASN A 15 -1.21 4.77 11.68
CA ASN A 15 -2.08 4.00 10.78
C ASN A 15 -2.57 4.86 9.60
N GLU A 16 -2.95 6.11 9.86
CA GLU A 16 -3.33 7.08 8.83
C GLU A 16 -2.16 7.42 7.88
N ALA A 17 -0.95 7.61 8.43
CA ALA A 17 0.25 7.89 7.65
C ALA A 17 0.63 6.72 6.74
N VAL A 18 0.53 5.48 7.24
CA VAL A 18 0.80 4.27 6.46
C VAL A 18 -0.25 4.09 5.36
N ALA A 19 -1.52 4.37 5.63
CA ALA A 19 -2.59 4.33 4.63
C ALA A 19 -2.34 5.30 3.48
N THR A 20 -2.03 6.55 3.83
CA THR A 20 -1.75 7.61 2.86
C THR A 20 -0.51 7.28 2.04
N THR A 21 0.54 6.77 2.68
CA THR A 21 1.77 6.33 2.00
C THR A 21 1.48 5.20 1.02
N GLY A 22 0.72 4.18 1.44
CA GLY A 22 0.30 3.08 0.57
C GLY A 22 -0.47 3.56 -0.66
N LEU A 23 -1.36 4.53 -0.48
CA LEU A 23 -2.11 5.14 -1.59
C LEU A 23 -1.19 5.87 -2.57
N PHE A 24 -0.26 6.70 -2.08
CA PHE A 24 0.72 7.38 -2.95
C PHE A 24 1.59 6.39 -3.72
N LEU A 25 2.08 5.33 -3.07
CA LEU A 25 2.87 4.28 -3.71
C LEU A 25 2.08 3.54 -4.79
N MET A 26 0.78 3.30 -4.58
CA MET A 26 -0.09 2.73 -5.62
C MET A 26 -0.23 3.64 -6.83
N ILE A 27 -0.44 4.94 -6.62
CA ILE A 27 -0.55 5.90 -7.72
C ILE A 27 0.75 5.94 -8.51
N SER A 28 1.90 6.01 -7.84
CA SER A 28 3.21 5.95 -8.48
C SER A 28 3.41 4.64 -9.26
N ALA A 29 2.96 3.50 -8.72
CA ALA A 29 3.03 2.21 -9.39
C ALA A 29 2.25 2.20 -10.71
N ILE A 30 1.01 2.72 -10.70
CA ILE A 30 0.15 2.79 -11.89
C ILE A 30 0.76 3.70 -12.96
N ILE A 31 1.30 4.86 -12.56
CA ILE A 31 1.97 5.78 -13.48
C ILE A 31 3.20 5.13 -14.11
N ALA A 32 4.05 4.50 -13.29
CA ALA A 32 5.24 3.80 -13.77
C ALA A 32 4.87 2.63 -14.72
N LEU A 33 3.80 1.91 -14.43
CA LEU A 33 3.28 0.84 -15.29
C LEU A 33 2.80 1.41 -16.65
N ALA A 34 2.12 2.55 -16.67
CA ALA A 34 1.73 3.20 -17.91
C ALA A 34 2.95 3.59 -18.78
N PHE A 35 4.01 4.10 -18.15
CA PHE A 35 5.28 4.34 -18.85
C PHE A 35 5.92 3.06 -19.36
N ALA A 36 5.88 1.97 -18.58
CA ALA A 36 6.44 0.69 -19.00
C ALA A 36 5.73 0.15 -20.25
N LEU A 37 4.40 0.18 -20.25
CA LEU A 37 3.57 -0.27 -21.38
C LEU A 37 3.73 0.63 -22.60
N GLY A 38 3.74 1.96 -22.40
CA GLY A 38 3.96 2.92 -23.48
C GLY A 38 5.35 2.78 -24.10
N SER A 39 6.37 2.58 -23.27
CA SER A 39 7.75 2.38 -23.70
C SER A 39 7.93 1.05 -24.45
N TRP A 40 7.25 -0.02 -24.05
CA TRP A 40 7.18 -1.25 -24.82
C TRP A 40 6.55 -1.04 -26.20
N SER A 41 5.46 -0.26 -26.28
CA SER A 41 4.84 0.08 -27.56
C SER A 41 5.77 0.85 -28.49
N LEU A 42 6.75 1.59 -27.95
CA LEU A 42 7.74 2.37 -28.70
C LEU A 42 9.07 1.62 -28.90
N SER A 43 9.18 0.35 -28.48
CA SER A 43 10.41 -0.46 -28.51
C SER A 43 11.60 0.07 -27.68
N GLU A 44 11.34 0.97 -26.73
CA GLU A 44 12.34 1.51 -25.80
C GLU A 44 12.56 0.56 -24.60
N THR A 45 13.16 -0.61 -24.87
CA THR A 45 13.22 -1.73 -23.90
C THR A 45 13.85 -1.38 -22.55
N LEU A 46 14.89 -0.54 -22.52
CA LEU A 46 15.54 -0.15 -21.26
C LEU A 46 14.58 0.64 -20.35
N PHE A 47 13.86 1.62 -20.91
CA PHE A 47 12.92 2.42 -20.15
C PHE A 47 11.72 1.60 -19.69
N ALA A 48 11.25 0.67 -20.53
CA ALA A 48 10.19 -0.27 -20.19
C ALA A 48 10.56 -1.15 -18.98
N VAL A 49 11.79 -1.70 -18.96
CA VAL A 49 12.27 -2.54 -17.86
C VAL A 49 12.43 -1.73 -16.57
N LEU A 50 13.06 -0.56 -16.63
CA LEU A 50 13.29 0.26 -15.45
C LEU A 50 11.99 0.76 -14.83
N SER A 51 11.07 1.30 -15.64
CA SER A 51 9.77 1.75 -15.16
C SER A 51 8.90 0.59 -14.68
N GLY A 52 8.96 -0.57 -15.34
CA GLY A 52 8.32 -1.80 -14.87
C GLY A 52 8.84 -2.25 -13.50
N ALA A 53 10.16 -2.21 -13.28
CA ALA A 53 10.75 -2.53 -11.98
C ALA A 53 10.29 -1.55 -10.88
N VAL A 54 10.27 -0.25 -11.18
CA VAL A 54 9.73 0.78 -10.26
C VAL A 54 8.26 0.53 -9.95
N ALA A 55 7.46 0.16 -10.95
CA ALA A 55 6.05 -0.17 -10.75
C ALA A 55 5.87 -1.34 -9.79
N LEU A 56 6.63 -2.43 -9.99
CA LEU A 56 6.56 -3.62 -9.14
C LEU A 56 7.00 -3.34 -7.70
N LEU A 57 8.10 -2.60 -7.51
CA LEU A 57 8.58 -2.24 -6.18
C LEU A 57 7.59 -1.33 -5.44
N SER A 58 7.01 -0.34 -6.14
CA SER A 58 6.02 0.57 -5.56
C SER A 58 4.74 -0.16 -5.18
N PHE A 59 4.28 -1.09 -6.03
CA PHE A 59 3.12 -1.94 -5.75
C PHE A 59 3.36 -2.89 -4.58
N ALA A 60 4.53 -3.52 -4.50
CA ALA A 60 4.87 -4.40 -3.38
C ALA A 60 4.93 -3.62 -2.05
N ALA A 61 5.52 -2.42 -2.08
CA ALA A 61 5.56 -1.54 -0.91
C ALA A 61 4.16 -1.07 -0.48
N SER A 62 3.28 -0.70 -1.43
CA SER A 62 1.90 -0.33 -1.09
C SER A 62 1.12 -1.49 -0.47
N MET A 63 1.28 -2.71 -0.97
CA MET A 63 0.68 -3.91 -0.39
C MET A 63 1.15 -4.15 1.04
N PHE A 64 2.43 -3.92 1.34
CA PHE A 64 2.93 -4.00 2.72
C PHE A 64 2.23 -2.98 3.64
N CYS A 65 2.09 -1.73 3.19
CA CYS A 65 1.37 -0.69 3.92
C CYS A 65 -0.13 -1.00 4.13
N PHE A 66 -0.79 -1.63 3.16
CA PHE A 66 -2.20 -2.03 3.34
C PHE A 66 -2.33 -3.28 4.22
N THR A 67 -1.36 -4.19 4.16
CA THR A 67 -1.36 -5.41 4.98
C THR A 67 -1.15 -5.11 6.46
N SER A 68 -0.33 -4.11 6.81
CA SER A 68 -0.18 -3.67 8.20
C SER A 68 -1.50 -3.16 8.77
N GLN A 69 -2.33 -2.46 7.97
CA GLN A 69 -3.66 -2.03 8.40
C GLN A 69 -4.64 -3.21 8.54
N ALA A 70 -4.63 -4.15 7.59
CA ALA A 70 -5.54 -5.30 7.59
C ALA A 70 -5.32 -6.24 8.79
N ARG A 71 -4.10 -6.31 9.32
CA ARG A 71 -3.77 -7.10 10.51
C ARG A 71 -4.24 -6.46 11.82
N GLU A 72 -4.22 -5.14 11.91
CA GLU A 72 -4.68 -4.40 13.08
C GLU A 72 -6.22 -4.40 13.19
N GLN A 73 -6.92 -4.48 12.05
CA GLN A 73 -8.38 -4.44 11.97
C GLN A 73 -9.09 -5.76 12.29
N ALA A 74 -8.40 -6.86 12.64
CA ALA A 74 -9.06 -8.10 13.03
C ALA A 74 -9.73 -7.89 14.41
N PRO A 75 -11.05 -7.66 14.46
CA PRO A 75 -11.73 -7.49 15.74
C PRO A 75 -11.74 -8.87 16.38
N VAL A 76 -11.28 -8.98 17.62
CA VAL A 76 -11.71 -10.09 18.46
C VAL A 76 -13.23 -9.96 18.55
N GLU A 77 -13.96 -10.85 17.86
CA GLU A 77 -15.39 -10.98 18.02
C GLU A 77 -15.67 -11.24 19.51
N VAL A 78 -16.14 -10.21 20.21
CA VAL A 78 -16.71 -10.35 21.54
C VAL A 78 -18.02 -11.10 21.34
N SER A 79 -17.95 -12.42 21.48
CA SER A 79 -19.12 -13.25 21.74
C SER A 79 -19.66 -12.85 23.12
N ALA A 80 -20.77 -12.12 23.12
CA ALA A 80 -21.62 -11.89 24.30
C ALA A 80 -23.05 -12.27 23.95
#